data_AF-A0A3M1CVD7-F1
#
_entry.id   AF-A0A3M1CVD7-F1
#
_cell.length_a   1.000
_cell.length_b   1.000
_cell.length_c   1.000
_cell.angle_alpha   90.00
_cell.angle_beta   90.00
_cell.angle_gamma   90.00
#
_symmetry.space_group_name_H-M   'P 1'
#
loop_
_entity.id
_entity.type
_entity.pdbx_description
1 polymer ?
#
loop_
_entity_poly.entity_id
_entity_poly.type
_entity_poly.pdbx_seq_one_letter_code
_entity_poly.pdbx_strand_id
1 'polypeptide(L)'
;RELVTMNLHRGELYVCNLSIKPSIFTKQLLQYIQILDIASLLFTRELSAHDLMTFLAAIVDRDRQYDPAFKLSEYLRGQRIATIEVNSERSFELFERRKLYRGEVESDYSVRRLALDQIGNDPVQLARIFNADETVLLAMGVDFAHDIIAYLVPERLVAIQPEDFVKAAEEIRRQSNADVTFDMLMAMASAHPRAAEITRLLAADATETTVVGTQPTSEATVPEGTPEAVVRDMMDPLNAESPEAFTDSFVRLLNTGRIKAAADTVRQLVSRLSNPEVVERQKGLELLTAVIEQFTPATPTEVTAAVRIAVQQQLAAGNETFEYAEVIRALFTRLLQQNCWPELAELCRTLQEFREQQGGVTTYSSLAVKKALEQVNRTDLIELAIDKLVKAKGEETGQVRVVLGTIGSEDV
;
A
#
# COMPACT_ATOMS: atom_id res chain seq x y z
N ARG A 1 14.81 31.02 2.88
CA ARG A 1 13.79 30.10 3.41
C ARG A 1 12.53 30.39 2.62
N GLU A 2 12.28 29.57 1.61
CA GLU A 2 11.14 29.75 0.70
C GLU A 2 9.97 29.00 1.32
N LEU A 3 8.91 29.73 1.68
CA LEU A 3 7.68 29.15 2.19
C LEU A 3 6.85 28.73 0.97
N VAL A 4 6.88 27.44 0.65
CA VAL A 4 5.98 26.84 -0.32
C VAL A 4 4.81 26.24 0.46
N THR A 5 3.60 26.71 0.16
CA THR A 5 2.36 26.10 0.64
C THR A 5 1.81 25.25 -0.49
N MET A 6 1.71 23.94 -0.27
CA MET A 6 1.10 23.02 -1.23
C MET A 6 -0.30 22.63 -0.75
N ASN A 7 -1.25 22.59 -1.67
CA ASN A 7 -2.59 22.05 -1.48
C ASN A 7 -2.96 21.13 -2.64
N LEU A 8 -3.82 20.15 -2.39
CA LEU A 8 -4.35 19.25 -3.41
C LEU A 8 -5.86 19.48 -3.50
N HIS A 9 -6.35 19.71 -4.72
CA HIS A 9 -7.78 19.76 -4.97
C HIS A 9 -8.18 19.13 -6.31
N ARG A 10 -9.11 18.18 -6.27
CA ARG A 10 -9.60 17.37 -7.41
C ARG A 10 -8.49 16.69 -8.20
N GLY A 11 -7.48 16.17 -7.50
CA GLY A 11 -6.29 15.58 -8.13
C GLY A 11 -5.34 16.59 -8.79
N GLU A 12 -5.64 17.89 -8.70
CA GLU A 12 -4.76 18.96 -9.15
C GLU A 12 -3.92 19.47 -7.98
N LEU A 13 -2.63 19.64 -8.23
CA LEU A 13 -1.69 20.20 -7.26
C LEU A 13 -1.71 21.73 -7.35
N TYR A 14 -2.21 22.37 -6.30
CA TYR A 14 -2.19 23.82 -6.12
C TYR A 14 -0.98 24.19 -5.29
N VAL A 15 -0.01 24.86 -5.92
CA VAL A 15 1.19 25.32 -5.23
C VAL A 15 1.14 26.83 -5.09
N CYS A 16 1.10 27.32 -3.86
CA CYS A 16 1.40 28.72 -3.55
C CYS A 16 2.88 28.81 -3.19
N ASN A 17 3.70 29.14 -4.18
CA ASN A 17 5.11 29.50 -3.97
C ASN A 17 5.25 31.01 -4.11
N LEU A 18 5.33 31.74 -3.00
CA LEU A 18 5.74 33.14 -3.01
C LEU A 18 7.28 33.24 -2.96
N SER A 19 7.96 32.60 -3.91
CA SER A 19 9.36 32.89 -4.21
C SER A 19 9.41 33.87 -5.37
N ILE A 20 9.38 35.16 -5.04
CA ILE A 20 9.77 36.19 -6.01
C ILE A 20 11.30 36.28 -5.92
N LYS A 21 12.01 35.72 -6.90
CA LYS A 21 13.46 35.95 -7.04
C LYS A 21 13.72 37.45 -6.90
N PRO A 22 14.67 37.87 -6.04
CA PRO A 22 14.94 39.29 -5.85
C PRO A 22 15.36 39.90 -7.19
N SER A 23 14.48 40.73 -7.72
CA SER A 23 14.68 41.56 -8.89
C SER A 23 14.55 43.02 -8.46
N ILE A 24 14.99 43.93 -9.33
CA ILE A 24 14.76 45.37 -9.14
C ILE A 24 13.27 45.73 -8.96
N PHE A 25 12.35 44.87 -9.41
CA PHE A 25 10.90 45.08 -9.35
C PHE A 25 10.19 44.34 -8.20
N THR A 26 10.88 43.44 -7.48
CA THR A 26 10.24 42.59 -6.46
C THR A 26 9.60 43.39 -5.32
N LYS A 27 10.27 44.47 -4.86
CA LYS A 27 9.70 45.35 -3.83
C LYS A 27 8.47 46.11 -4.32
N GLN A 28 8.47 46.51 -5.58
CA GLN A 28 7.36 47.25 -6.19
C GLN A 28 6.15 46.34 -6.38
N LEU A 29 6.36 45.13 -6.90
CA LEU A 29 5.30 44.11 -7.01
C LEU A 29 4.65 43.78 -5.65
N LEU A 30 5.46 43.60 -4.60
CA LEU A 30 4.93 43.36 -3.25
C LEU A 30 4.14 44.56 -2.71
N GLN A 31 4.64 45.79 -2.93
CA GLN A 31 3.90 46.99 -2.58
C GLN A 31 2.57 47.09 -3.33
N TYR A 32 2.51 46.69 -4.61
CA TYR A 32 1.28 46.72 -5.39
C TYR A 32 0.26 45.68 -4.93
N ILE A 33 0.71 44.46 -4.63
CA ILE A 33 -0.14 43.42 -4.02
C ILE A 33 -0.73 43.92 -2.69
N GLN A 34 0.07 44.61 -1.87
CA GLN A 34 -0.38 45.20 -0.60
C GLN A 34 -1.36 46.36 -0.78
N ILE A 35 -1.11 47.28 -1.73
CA ILE A 35 -2.00 48.42 -2.01
C ILE A 35 -3.38 47.92 -2.50
N LEU A 36 -3.39 46.88 -3.32
CA LEU A 36 -4.62 46.28 -3.87
C LEU A 36 -5.28 45.27 -2.93
N ASP A 37 -4.76 45.12 -1.70
CA ASP A 37 -5.24 44.18 -0.67
C ASP A 37 -5.38 42.73 -1.18
N ILE A 38 -4.44 42.28 -2.02
CA ILE A 38 -4.47 40.94 -2.61
C ILE A 38 -3.81 39.97 -1.63
N ALA A 39 -4.62 39.15 -0.97
CA ALA A 39 -4.18 38.07 -0.09
C ALA A 39 -3.98 36.74 -0.84
N SER A 40 -4.77 36.48 -1.89
CA SER A 40 -4.69 35.24 -2.67
C SER A 40 -5.04 35.43 -4.14
N LEU A 41 -4.35 34.65 -4.99
CA LEU A 41 -4.55 34.59 -6.43
C LEU A 41 -4.64 33.13 -6.87
N LEU A 42 -5.69 32.77 -7.60
CA LEU A 42 -5.83 31.47 -8.26
C LEU A 42 -5.89 31.67 -9.77
N PHE A 43 -5.14 30.84 -10.49
CA PHE A 43 -5.16 30.77 -11.94
C PHE A 43 -5.72 29.41 -12.35
N THR A 44 -6.75 29.41 -13.21
CA THR A 44 -7.31 28.17 -13.74
C THR A 44 -6.52 27.68 -14.95
N ARG A 45 -6.64 26.39 -15.28
CA ARG A 45 -5.95 25.77 -16.41
C ARG A 45 -6.33 26.35 -17.77
N GLU A 46 -7.51 26.96 -17.87
CA GLU A 46 -8.06 27.56 -19.08
C GLU A 46 -7.56 28.99 -19.32
N LEU A 47 -6.60 29.47 -18.52
CA LEU A 47 -6.03 30.81 -18.63
C LEU A 47 -5.51 31.09 -20.04
N SER A 48 -6.11 32.07 -20.71
CA SER A 48 -5.64 32.52 -22.01
C SER A 48 -4.51 33.54 -21.86
N ALA A 49 -3.67 33.68 -22.90
CA ALA A 49 -2.66 34.74 -22.95
C ALA A 49 -3.29 36.14 -22.84
N HIS A 50 -4.51 36.31 -23.34
CA HIS A 50 -5.26 37.56 -23.24
C HIS A 50 -5.66 37.88 -21.80
N ASP A 51 -6.16 36.90 -21.05
CA ASP A 51 -6.52 37.05 -19.64
C ASP A 51 -5.31 37.46 -18.80
N LEU A 52 -4.18 36.78 -19.02
CA LEU A 52 -2.92 37.06 -18.34
C LEU A 52 -2.41 38.47 -18.65
N MET A 53 -2.44 38.89 -19.92
CA MET A 53 -2.03 40.23 -20.32
C MET A 53 -2.92 41.32 -19.73
N THR A 54 -4.23 41.09 -19.67
CA THR A 54 -5.20 42.03 -19.09
C THR A 54 -5.00 42.18 -17.59
N PHE A 55 -4.73 41.06 -16.90
CA PHE A 55 -4.36 41.05 -15.49
C PHE A 55 -3.06 41.80 -15.22
N LEU A 56 -2.00 41.51 -15.98
CA LEU A 56 -0.71 42.18 -15.83
C LEU A 56 -0.82 43.68 -16.11
N ALA A 57 -1.58 44.08 -17.14
CA ALA A 57 -1.82 45.49 -17.43
C ALA A 57 -2.52 46.21 -16.27
N ALA A 58 -3.53 45.57 -15.66
CA ALA A 58 -4.23 46.12 -14.50
C ALA A 58 -3.32 46.25 -13.26
N ILE A 59 -2.38 45.32 -13.07
CA ILE A 59 -1.40 45.38 -11.97
C ILE A 59 -0.33 46.44 -12.22
N VAL A 60 0.01 46.76 -13.46
CA VAL A 60 1.09 47.73 -13.78
C VAL A 60 0.55 49.16 -13.96
N ASP A 61 -0.75 49.33 -14.21
CA ASP A 61 -1.39 50.63 -14.40
C ASP A 61 -1.45 51.44 -13.09
N ARG A 62 -0.58 52.45 -13.00
CA ARG A 62 -0.41 53.29 -11.81
C ARG A 62 -1.65 54.10 -11.47
N ASP A 63 -2.42 54.53 -12.46
CA ASP A 63 -3.57 55.40 -12.21
C ASP A 63 -4.69 54.65 -11.49
N ARG A 64 -4.80 53.34 -11.74
CA ARG A 64 -5.78 52.45 -11.09
C ARG A 64 -5.33 51.99 -9.71
N GLN A 65 -4.02 51.90 -9.48
CA GLN A 65 -3.46 51.46 -8.18
C GLN A 65 -3.73 52.44 -7.04
N TYR A 66 -3.82 53.74 -7.33
CA TYR A 66 -4.06 54.76 -6.31
C TYR A 66 -5.55 55.11 -6.15
N ASP A 67 -6.44 54.45 -6.90
CA ASP A 67 -7.88 54.60 -6.74
C ASP A 67 -8.39 53.69 -5.61
N PRO A 68 -8.84 54.23 -4.47
CA PRO A 68 -9.34 53.42 -3.36
C PRO A 68 -10.66 52.70 -3.66
N ALA A 69 -11.36 53.07 -4.74
CA ALA A 69 -12.55 52.35 -5.21
C ALA A 69 -12.20 51.17 -6.14
N PHE A 70 -10.97 51.11 -6.64
CA PHE A 70 -10.56 50.06 -7.57
C PHE A 70 -10.36 48.73 -6.87
N LYS A 71 -11.09 47.70 -7.33
CA LYS A 71 -10.93 46.32 -6.91
C LYS A 71 -10.57 45.46 -8.10
N LEU A 72 -9.41 44.80 -8.04
CA LEU A 72 -8.92 43.96 -9.13
C LEU A 72 -9.89 42.81 -9.46
N SER A 73 -10.53 42.21 -8.46
CA SER A 73 -11.53 41.16 -8.63
C SER A 73 -12.76 41.64 -9.44
N GLU A 74 -13.26 42.84 -9.14
CA GLU A 74 -14.40 43.43 -9.84
C GLU A 74 -14.02 43.85 -11.28
N TYR A 75 -12.81 44.36 -11.47
CA TYR A 75 -12.27 44.71 -12.79
C TYR A 75 -12.18 43.50 -13.71
N LEU A 76 -11.56 42.40 -13.26
CA LEU A 76 -11.42 41.17 -14.04
C LEU A 76 -12.79 40.58 -14.40
N ARG A 77 -13.73 40.57 -13.45
CA ARG A 77 -15.11 40.14 -13.70
C ARG A 77 -15.80 41.03 -14.74
N GLY A 78 -15.56 42.35 -14.70
CA GLY A 78 -16.03 43.30 -15.71
C GLY A 78 -15.46 43.05 -17.11
N GLN A 79 -14.22 42.55 -17.19
CA GLN A 79 -13.59 42.10 -18.44
C GLN A 79 -13.98 40.67 -18.86
N ARG A 80 -14.93 40.04 -18.15
CA ARG A 80 -15.35 38.64 -18.35
C ARG A 80 -14.23 37.61 -18.18
N ILE A 81 -13.23 37.95 -17.36
CA ILE A 81 -12.13 37.04 -17.02
C ILE A 81 -12.56 36.27 -15.76
N ALA A 82 -12.85 34.97 -15.94
CA ALA A 82 -13.15 34.04 -14.85
C ALA A 82 -11.98 33.10 -14.52
N THR A 83 -10.94 33.11 -15.36
CA THR A 83 -9.76 32.24 -15.26
C THR A 83 -8.75 32.70 -14.20
N ILE A 84 -8.95 33.89 -13.63
CA ILE A 84 -8.12 34.47 -12.57
C ILE A 84 -9.03 34.90 -11.43
N GLU A 85 -8.92 34.22 -10.28
CA GLU A 85 -9.68 34.53 -9.08
C GLU A 85 -8.80 35.29 -8.07
N VAL A 86 -9.28 36.42 -7.57
CA VAL A 86 -8.57 37.27 -6.60
C VAL A 86 -9.37 37.31 -5.30
N ASN A 87 -8.76 36.93 -4.17
CA ASN A 87 -9.41 36.88 -2.85
C ASN A 87 -10.76 36.14 -2.85
N SER A 88 -10.87 35.08 -3.65
CA SER A 88 -12.08 34.27 -3.74
C SER A 88 -12.33 33.45 -2.47
N GLU A 89 -13.59 33.13 -2.19
CA GLU A 89 -13.91 32.17 -1.12
C GLU A 89 -13.20 30.83 -1.34
N ARG A 90 -13.11 30.39 -2.61
CA ARG A 90 -12.39 29.18 -3.03
C ARG A 90 -10.90 29.22 -2.66
N SER A 91 -10.22 30.36 -2.87
CA SER A 91 -8.81 30.49 -2.52
C SER A 91 -8.58 30.45 -1.00
N PHE A 92 -9.48 31.04 -0.21
CA PHE A 92 -9.41 30.91 1.25
C PHE A 92 -9.74 29.48 1.72
N GLU A 93 -10.71 28.81 1.10
CA GLU A 93 -10.99 27.40 1.39
C GLU A 93 -9.76 26.52 1.11
N LEU A 94 -9.08 26.76 -0.01
CA LEU A 94 -7.89 26.01 -0.39
C LEU A 94 -6.68 26.32 0.50
N PHE A 95 -6.40 27.58 0.85
CA PHE A 95 -5.13 27.92 1.52
C PHE A 95 -5.23 28.23 3.02
N GLU A 96 -6.40 28.46 3.58
CA GLU A 96 -6.57 28.74 5.03
C GLU A 96 -7.25 27.58 5.77
N ARG A 97 -8.26 26.94 5.17
CA ARG A 97 -9.10 25.94 5.86
C ARG A 97 -8.57 24.51 5.76
N ARG A 98 -7.69 24.22 4.80
CA ARG A 98 -7.18 22.87 4.54
C ARG A 98 -5.80 22.65 5.13
N LYS A 99 -5.41 21.38 5.28
CA LYS A 99 -4.12 20.98 5.82
C LYS A 99 -2.99 21.50 4.93
N LEU A 100 -2.09 22.29 5.52
CA LEU A 100 -0.99 22.94 4.80
C LEU A 100 0.27 22.08 4.85
N TYR A 101 0.83 21.79 3.69
CA TYR A 101 2.11 21.10 3.58
C TYR A 101 3.20 22.13 3.32
N ARG A 102 4.10 22.31 4.29
CA ARG A 102 5.22 23.26 4.22
C ARG A 102 6.48 22.53 3.79
N GLY A 103 7.20 23.03 2.79
CA GLY A 103 8.38 22.39 2.20
C GLY A 103 9.64 22.33 3.08
N GLU A 104 9.61 22.86 4.31
CA GLU A 104 10.74 22.77 5.27
C GLU A 104 10.65 21.53 6.19
N VAL A 105 9.67 20.64 6.01
CA VAL A 105 9.55 19.44 6.83
C VAL A 105 10.23 18.27 6.12
N GLU A 106 11.20 17.63 6.77
CA GLU A 106 11.71 16.31 6.36
C GLU A 106 10.55 15.31 6.49
N SER A 107 9.72 15.22 5.46
CA SER A 107 8.52 14.39 5.43
C SER A 107 8.39 13.72 4.08
N ASP A 108 7.84 12.51 4.10
CA ASP A 108 7.41 11.84 2.87
C ASP A 108 6.22 12.60 2.27
N TYR A 109 6.40 13.18 1.08
CA TYR A 109 5.34 13.87 0.31
C TYR A 109 4.73 12.96 -0.75
N SER A 110 4.86 11.64 -0.63
CA SER A 110 4.21 10.69 -1.52
C SER A 110 2.69 10.90 -1.55
N VAL A 111 2.07 10.68 -2.72
CA VAL A 111 0.61 10.71 -2.90
C VAL A 111 -0.08 9.84 -1.85
N ARG A 112 0.51 8.66 -1.57
CA ARG A 112 0.09 7.75 -0.49
C ARG A 112 0.05 8.45 0.86
N ARG A 113 1.14 9.11 1.28
CA ARG A 113 1.20 9.78 2.59
C ARG A 113 0.20 10.92 2.67
N LEU A 114 0.07 11.72 1.62
CA LEU A 114 -0.87 12.84 1.56
C LEU A 114 -2.33 12.36 1.69
N ALA A 115 -2.69 11.28 1.00
CA ALA A 115 -4.01 10.66 1.10
C ALA A 115 -4.26 10.07 2.50
N LEU A 116 -3.31 9.31 3.04
CA LEU A 116 -3.39 8.77 4.40
C LEU A 116 -3.50 9.87 5.47
N ASP A 117 -2.95 11.06 5.21
CA ASP A 117 -3.02 12.22 6.10
C ASP A 117 -4.37 12.95 6.07
N GLN A 118 -5.10 12.88 4.95
CA GLN A 118 -6.45 13.46 4.79
C GLN A 118 -7.54 12.50 5.28
N ILE A 119 -7.35 11.19 5.11
CA ILE A 119 -8.23 10.16 5.67
C ILE A 119 -8.28 10.24 7.21
N GLY A 120 -7.13 10.53 7.84
CA GLY A 120 -7.01 10.61 9.29
C GLY A 120 -6.90 9.22 9.96
N ASN A 121 -6.99 9.24 11.30
CA ASN A 121 -6.88 8.04 12.15
C ASN A 121 -8.12 7.85 13.05
N ASP A 122 -9.11 8.73 12.96
CA ASP A 122 -10.31 8.65 13.80
C ASP A 122 -11.22 7.52 13.30
N PRO A 123 -11.55 6.51 14.12
CA PRO A 123 -12.40 5.39 13.69
C PRO A 123 -13.79 5.82 13.21
N VAL A 124 -14.35 6.90 13.77
CA VAL A 124 -15.68 7.40 13.36
C VAL A 124 -15.61 8.05 11.97
N GLN A 125 -14.59 8.88 11.74
CA GLN A 125 -14.32 9.46 10.42
C GLN A 125 -14.02 8.38 9.38
N LEU A 126 -13.19 7.39 9.72
CA LEU A 126 -12.84 6.27 8.85
C LEU A 126 -14.06 5.41 8.48
N ALA A 127 -14.97 5.16 9.42
CA ALA A 127 -16.21 4.42 9.15
C ALA A 127 -17.10 5.14 8.12
N ARG A 128 -17.16 6.47 8.18
CA ARG A 128 -17.88 7.28 7.19
C ARG A 128 -17.20 7.26 5.82
N ILE A 129 -15.87 7.27 5.79
CA ILE A 129 -15.06 7.19 4.56
C ILE A 129 -15.16 5.80 3.91
N PHE A 130 -15.26 4.73 4.71
CA PHE A 130 -15.21 3.34 4.25
C PHE A 130 -16.25 3.00 3.18
N ASN A 131 -17.43 3.62 3.24
CA ASN A 131 -18.51 3.45 2.25
C ASN A 131 -18.95 4.79 1.63
N ALA A 132 -18.10 5.82 1.68
CA ALA A 132 -18.42 7.14 1.14
C ALA A 132 -18.33 7.15 -0.39
N ASP A 133 -19.30 7.80 -1.04
CA ASP A 133 -19.15 8.18 -2.44
C ASP A 133 -18.23 9.40 -2.59
N GLU A 134 -17.85 9.74 -3.83
CA GLU A 134 -16.98 10.89 -4.12
C GLU A 134 -17.52 12.21 -3.55
N THR A 135 -18.85 12.39 -3.50
CA THR A 135 -19.47 13.58 -2.95
C THR A 135 -19.31 13.69 -1.43
N VAL A 136 -19.44 12.58 -0.71
CA VAL A 136 -19.24 12.51 0.74
C VAL A 136 -17.76 12.68 1.09
N LEU A 137 -16.85 12.07 0.33
CA LEU A 137 -15.40 12.25 0.50
C LEU A 137 -15.01 13.73 0.38
N LEU A 138 -15.53 14.42 -0.64
CA LEU A 138 -15.28 15.84 -0.86
C LEU A 138 -15.80 16.71 0.31
N ALA A 139 -17.02 16.43 0.79
CA ALA A 139 -17.60 17.15 1.92
C ALA A 139 -16.79 16.95 3.22
N MET A 140 -16.09 15.84 3.34
CA MET A 140 -15.19 15.53 4.45
C MET A 140 -13.77 16.08 4.27
N GLY A 141 -13.49 16.80 3.17
CA GLY A 141 -12.18 17.36 2.86
C GLY A 141 -11.15 16.32 2.41
N VAL A 142 -11.59 15.12 2.02
CA VAL A 142 -10.76 14.08 1.41
C VAL A 142 -10.74 14.31 -0.09
N ASP A 143 -9.60 14.71 -0.62
CA ASP A 143 -9.47 15.22 -1.97
C ASP A 143 -8.63 14.31 -2.89
N PHE A 144 -9.03 13.04 -2.90
CA PHE A 144 -8.47 11.99 -3.75
C PHE A 144 -9.61 11.18 -4.38
N ALA A 145 -9.34 10.58 -5.54
CA ALA A 145 -10.28 9.70 -6.20
C ALA A 145 -10.72 8.57 -5.26
N HIS A 146 -12.00 8.17 -5.35
CA HIS A 146 -12.57 7.13 -4.51
C HIS A 146 -11.72 5.85 -4.54
N ASP A 147 -11.23 5.44 -5.71
CA ASP A 147 -10.42 4.23 -5.85
C ASP A 147 -9.11 4.29 -5.07
N ILE A 148 -8.46 5.47 -5.03
CA ILE A 148 -7.24 5.69 -4.24
C ILE A 148 -7.56 5.59 -2.74
N ILE A 149 -8.70 6.14 -2.32
CA ILE A 149 -9.14 6.07 -0.93
C ILE A 149 -9.53 4.65 -0.55
N ALA A 150 -10.35 3.97 -1.34
CA ALA A 150 -10.73 2.57 -1.15
C ALA A 150 -9.50 1.66 -1.06
N TYR A 151 -8.46 1.96 -1.83
CA TYR A 151 -7.18 1.26 -1.80
C TYR A 151 -6.32 1.52 -0.55
N LEU A 152 -6.48 2.67 0.12
CA LEU A 152 -5.67 3.08 1.28
C LEU A 152 -6.39 2.92 2.63
N VAL A 153 -7.72 2.91 2.65
CA VAL A 153 -8.54 2.72 3.85
C VAL A 153 -8.21 1.42 4.59
N PRO A 154 -8.02 0.26 3.91
CA PRO A 154 -7.61 -0.97 4.59
C PRO A 154 -6.25 -0.86 5.31
N GLU A 155 -5.32 -0.05 4.79
CA GLU A 155 -4.02 0.19 5.44
C GLU A 155 -4.20 0.97 6.76
N ARG A 156 -5.08 1.98 6.76
CA ARG A 156 -5.42 2.72 7.99
C ARG A 156 -6.18 1.87 9.00
N LEU A 157 -7.04 1.00 8.51
CA LEU A 157 -7.86 0.12 9.33
C LEU A 157 -7.00 -0.71 10.28
N VAL A 158 -5.89 -1.27 9.80
CA VAL A 158 -4.96 -2.10 10.59
C VAL A 158 -4.21 -1.30 11.66
N ALA A 159 -3.99 -0.01 11.43
CA ALA A 159 -3.28 0.84 12.40
C ALA A 159 -4.15 1.17 13.63
N ILE A 160 -5.48 1.04 13.53
CA ILE A 160 -6.40 1.29 14.64
C ILE A 160 -6.36 0.10 15.61
N GLN A 161 -6.20 0.38 16.90
CA GLN A 161 -6.26 -0.66 17.91
C GLN A 161 -7.72 -1.09 18.16
N PRO A 162 -7.98 -2.38 18.44
CA PRO A 162 -9.33 -2.87 18.74
C PRO A 162 -10.06 -2.08 19.83
N GLU A 163 -9.34 -1.55 20.82
CA GLU A 163 -9.89 -0.75 21.91
C GLU A 163 -10.44 0.59 21.44
N ASP A 164 -9.87 1.17 20.38
CA ASP A 164 -10.33 2.44 19.83
C ASP A 164 -11.64 2.28 19.02
N PHE A 165 -11.87 1.09 18.44
CA PHE A 165 -13.19 0.73 17.88
C PHE A 165 -14.26 0.65 18.98
N VAL A 166 -13.94 0.07 20.13
CA VAL A 166 -14.89 -0.05 21.26
C VAL A 166 -15.25 1.34 21.77
N LYS A 167 -14.25 2.21 22.01
CA LYS A 167 -14.50 3.60 22.42
C LYS A 167 -15.34 4.37 21.41
N ALA A 168 -15.07 4.22 20.12
CA ALA A 168 -15.85 4.86 19.07
C ALA A 168 -17.30 4.35 19.05
N ALA A 169 -17.51 3.04 19.21
CA ALA A 169 -18.82 2.42 19.28
C ALA A 169 -19.63 2.90 20.50
N GLU A 170 -19.00 3.02 21.67
CA GLU A 170 -19.62 3.58 22.88
C GLU A 170 -20.01 5.05 22.70
N GLU A 171 -19.13 5.86 22.11
CA GLU A 171 -19.38 7.28 21.90
C GLU A 171 -20.54 7.52 20.93
N ILE A 172 -20.63 6.70 19.88
CA ILE A 172 -21.75 6.67 18.94
C ILE A 172 -23.04 6.23 19.66
N ARG A 173 -23.01 5.19 20.51
CA ARG A 173 -24.19 4.74 21.28
C ARG A 173 -24.72 5.78 22.26
N ARG A 174 -23.87 6.65 22.79
CA ARG A 174 -24.30 7.79 23.63
C ARG A 174 -25.04 8.86 22.84
N GLN A 175 -24.86 8.92 21.52
CA GLN A 175 -25.49 9.90 20.64
C GLN A 175 -26.80 9.33 20.08
N SER A 176 -27.94 9.91 20.44
CA SER A 176 -29.30 9.36 20.19
C SER A 176 -29.77 9.28 18.72
N ASN A 177 -28.90 9.51 17.73
CA ASN A 177 -29.23 9.53 16.29
C ASN A 177 -28.22 8.72 15.44
N ALA A 178 -27.53 7.74 16.03
CA ALA A 178 -26.28 7.24 15.46
C ALA A 178 -26.34 5.84 14.80
N ASP A 179 -27.53 5.27 14.57
CA ASP A 179 -27.69 3.91 14.02
C ASP A 179 -26.93 3.71 12.70
N VAL A 180 -27.01 4.67 11.76
CA VAL A 180 -26.32 4.58 10.47
C VAL A 180 -24.79 4.64 10.63
N THR A 181 -24.28 5.48 11.53
CA THR A 181 -22.83 5.59 11.77
C THR A 181 -22.32 4.36 12.53
N PHE A 182 -23.15 3.78 13.40
CA PHE A 182 -22.86 2.53 14.10
C PHE A 182 -22.77 1.36 13.11
N ASP A 183 -23.73 1.24 12.20
CA ASP A 183 -23.73 0.20 11.16
C ASP A 183 -22.50 0.31 10.25
N MET A 184 -22.11 1.53 9.87
CA MET A 184 -20.89 1.80 9.10
C MET A 184 -19.63 1.40 9.89
N LEU A 185 -19.57 1.72 11.20
CA LEU A 185 -18.46 1.33 12.07
C LEU A 185 -18.37 -0.19 12.21
N MET A 186 -19.50 -0.87 12.31
CA MET A 186 -19.57 -2.33 12.40
C MET A 186 -19.19 -3.01 11.08
N ALA A 187 -19.61 -2.48 9.94
CA ALA A 187 -19.16 -2.94 8.63
C ALA A 187 -17.63 -2.81 8.50
N MET A 188 -17.08 -1.67 8.92
CA MET A 188 -15.64 -1.43 8.95
C MET A 188 -14.91 -2.38 9.93
N ALA A 189 -15.46 -2.60 11.13
CA ALA A 189 -14.90 -3.52 12.11
C ALA A 189 -14.88 -4.97 11.62
N SER A 190 -15.87 -5.38 10.81
CA SER A 190 -15.92 -6.71 10.20
C SER A 190 -14.80 -6.93 9.16
N ALA A 191 -14.34 -5.85 8.52
CA ALA A 191 -13.24 -5.88 7.54
C ALA A 191 -11.84 -5.85 8.19
N HIS A 192 -11.77 -5.64 9.52
CA HIS A 192 -10.51 -5.53 10.28
C HIS A 192 -9.83 -6.90 10.48
N PRO A 193 -8.49 -7.02 10.41
CA PRO A 193 -7.79 -8.31 10.58
C PRO A 193 -8.05 -9.00 11.93
N ARG A 194 -8.29 -8.20 12.97
CA ARG A 194 -8.66 -8.64 14.33
C ARG A 194 -10.17 -8.55 14.59
N ALA A 195 -11.02 -8.69 13.57
CA ALA A 195 -12.48 -8.57 13.69
C ALA A 195 -13.06 -9.42 14.84
N ALA A 196 -12.62 -10.68 14.96
CA ALA A 196 -13.08 -11.59 16.03
C ALA A 196 -12.81 -11.07 17.44
N GLU A 197 -11.70 -10.33 17.64
CA GLU A 197 -11.36 -9.72 18.92
C GLU A 197 -12.20 -8.48 19.18
N ILE A 198 -12.41 -7.63 18.18
CA ILE A 198 -13.30 -6.46 18.27
C ILE A 198 -14.72 -6.90 18.65
N THR A 199 -15.25 -7.94 17.98
CA THR A 199 -16.56 -8.50 18.30
C THR A 199 -16.61 -9.06 19.72
N ARG A 200 -15.54 -9.71 20.18
CA ARG A 200 -15.46 -10.22 21.56
C ARG A 200 -15.45 -9.09 22.59
N LEU A 201 -14.71 -8.01 22.35
CA LEU A 201 -14.64 -6.86 23.25
C LEU A 201 -15.99 -6.13 23.30
N LEU A 202 -16.64 -5.91 22.16
CA LEU A 202 -17.98 -5.31 22.09
C LEU A 202 -19.07 -6.19 22.74
N ALA A 203 -18.92 -7.51 22.68
CA ALA A 203 -19.83 -8.45 23.34
C ALA A 203 -19.57 -8.57 24.86
N ALA A 204 -18.32 -8.38 25.30
CA ALA A 204 -17.96 -8.39 26.72
C ALA A 204 -18.52 -7.17 27.47
N ASP A 205 -18.68 -6.02 26.81
CA ASP A 205 -19.36 -4.84 27.36
C ASP A 205 -20.89 -4.88 27.20
N ALA A 206 -21.43 -5.84 26.45
CA ALA A 206 -22.88 -5.97 26.21
C ALA A 206 -23.65 -6.73 27.31
N THR A 207 -23.05 -7.01 28.47
CA THR A 207 -23.77 -7.46 29.67
C THR A 207 -24.52 -6.31 30.33
N GLU A 208 -25.46 -5.73 29.60
CA GLU A 208 -26.69 -5.06 30.06
C GLU A 208 -27.34 -4.45 28.82
N THR A 209 -28.05 -5.27 28.05
CA THR A 209 -29.39 -5.01 27.48
C THR A 209 -29.64 -6.04 26.37
N THR A 210 -30.53 -6.99 26.64
CA THR A 210 -31.07 -7.94 25.66
C THR A 210 -31.74 -7.17 24.53
N VAL A 211 -31.16 -7.20 23.33
CA VAL A 211 -31.87 -6.93 22.09
C VAL A 211 -31.84 -8.20 21.26
N VAL A 212 -33.02 -8.80 21.14
CA VAL A 212 -33.32 -9.87 20.20
C VAL A 212 -33.20 -9.26 18.80
N GLY A 213 -32.14 -9.63 18.08
CA GLY A 213 -31.86 -9.19 16.72
C GLY A 213 -31.56 -10.39 15.84
N THR A 214 -32.49 -10.65 14.93
CA THR A 214 -32.48 -11.62 13.83
C THR A 214 -31.11 -11.76 13.17
N GLN A 215 -30.62 -13.00 13.02
CA GLN A 215 -29.47 -13.29 12.15
C GLN A 215 -29.77 -12.81 10.73
N PRO A 216 -29.00 -11.87 10.15
CA PRO A 216 -28.93 -11.78 8.71
C PRO A 216 -27.95 -12.86 8.25
N THR A 217 -28.51 -13.87 7.59
CA THR A 217 -27.76 -14.67 6.62
C THR A 217 -27.41 -13.71 5.49
N SER A 218 -26.26 -13.06 5.59
CA SER A 218 -25.69 -12.30 4.49
C SER A 218 -24.41 -13.02 4.10
N GLU A 219 -24.47 -13.71 2.97
CA GLU A 219 -23.29 -13.93 2.15
C GLU A 219 -22.69 -12.54 1.91
N ALA A 220 -21.64 -12.23 2.67
CA ALA A 220 -20.88 -11.00 2.48
C ALA A 220 -20.34 -11.05 1.05
N THR A 221 -20.98 -10.30 0.16
CA THR A 221 -20.47 -9.98 -1.15
C THR A 221 -19.18 -9.22 -0.89
N VAL A 222 -18.05 -9.87 -1.14
CA VAL A 222 -16.73 -9.25 -1.05
C VAL A 222 -16.77 -8.03 -1.97
N PRO A 223 -16.58 -6.80 -1.47
CA PRO A 223 -16.65 -5.62 -2.32
C PRO A 223 -15.61 -5.74 -3.44
N GLU A 224 -16.06 -5.49 -4.67
CA GLU A 224 -15.18 -5.30 -5.83
C GLU A 224 -14.18 -4.19 -5.48
N GLY A 225 -12.88 -4.53 -5.41
CA GLY A 225 -11.81 -3.62 -4.99
C GLY A 225 -11.00 -4.04 -3.75
N THR A 226 -11.33 -5.15 -3.08
CA THR A 226 -10.45 -5.70 -2.02
C THR A 226 -9.12 -6.23 -2.59
N PRO A 227 -7.99 -6.18 -1.83
CA PRO A 227 -6.71 -6.74 -2.29
C PRO A 227 -6.81 -8.21 -2.72
N GLU A 228 -7.72 -8.99 -2.14
CA GLU A 228 -7.99 -10.37 -2.55
C GLU A 228 -8.76 -10.47 -3.85
N ALA A 229 -9.72 -9.56 -4.10
CA ALA A 229 -10.42 -9.53 -5.37
C ALA A 229 -9.45 -9.14 -6.49
N VAL A 230 -8.60 -8.13 -6.26
CA VAL A 230 -7.55 -7.71 -7.20
C VAL A 230 -6.54 -8.83 -7.43
N VAL A 231 -6.00 -9.44 -6.37
CA VAL A 231 -5.06 -10.56 -6.50
C VAL A 231 -5.71 -11.75 -7.20
N ARG A 232 -6.99 -12.05 -6.95
CA ARG A 232 -7.73 -13.14 -7.61
C ARG A 232 -7.97 -12.87 -9.09
N ASP A 233 -8.38 -11.66 -9.45
CA ASP A 233 -8.56 -11.25 -10.85
C ASP A 233 -7.23 -11.24 -11.61
N MET A 234 -6.16 -10.79 -10.97
CA MET A 234 -4.81 -10.75 -11.56
C MET A 234 -4.18 -12.13 -11.69
N MET A 235 -4.70 -13.13 -10.96
CA MET A 235 -4.33 -14.52 -11.19
C MET A 235 -4.97 -15.05 -12.48
N ASP A 236 -6.01 -14.46 -13.08
CA ASP A 236 -6.53 -14.96 -14.36
C ASP A 236 -5.45 -14.83 -15.49
N PRO A 237 -5.11 -15.92 -16.22
CA PRO A 237 -4.19 -15.85 -17.36
C PRO A 237 -4.64 -14.83 -18.42
N LEU A 238 -5.95 -14.54 -18.54
CA LEU A 238 -6.53 -13.59 -19.49
C LEU A 238 -6.40 -12.12 -19.05
N ASN A 239 -6.12 -11.84 -17.77
CA ASN A 239 -5.87 -10.49 -17.29
C ASN A 239 -4.40 -10.12 -17.48
N ALA A 240 -4.17 -9.14 -18.37
CA ALA A 240 -2.87 -8.66 -18.78
C ALA A 240 -2.50 -7.38 -18.01
N GLU A 241 -2.09 -7.51 -16.75
CA GLU A 241 -1.43 -6.42 -16.02
C GLU A 241 -0.04 -6.86 -15.52
N SER A 242 0.84 -5.88 -15.26
CA SER A 242 2.27 -6.12 -15.02
C SER A 242 2.54 -6.88 -13.72
N PRO A 243 3.63 -7.68 -13.64
CA PRO A 243 4.07 -8.34 -12.40
C PRO A 243 4.24 -7.38 -11.22
N GLU A 244 4.54 -6.12 -11.50
CA GLU A 244 4.71 -5.04 -10.51
C GLU A 244 3.40 -4.76 -9.76
N ALA A 245 2.29 -4.61 -10.47
CA ALA A 245 0.99 -4.31 -9.87
C ALA A 245 0.45 -5.48 -9.02
N PHE A 246 0.74 -6.72 -9.44
CA PHE A 246 0.48 -7.92 -8.64
C PHE A 246 1.31 -7.92 -7.35
N THR A 247 2.61 -7.62 -7.46
CA THR A 247 3.54 -7.59 -6.33
C THR A 247 3.12 -6.56 -5.29
N ASP A 248 2.73 -5.35 -5.72
CA ASP A 248 2.21 -4.30 -4.84
C ASP A 248 0.96 -4.75 -4.08
N SER A 249 0.05 -5.46 -4.77
CA SER A 249 -1.17 -6.01 -4.16
C SER A 249 -0.87 -7.14 -3.18
N PHE A 250 0.11 -7.99 -3.49
CA PHE A 250 0.55 -9.06 -2.59
C PHE A 250 1.24 -8.51 -1.33
N VAL A 251 2.12 -7.52 -1.48
CA VAL A 251 2.78 -6.84 -0.34
C VAL A 251 1.72 -6.19 0.57
N ARG A 252 0.62 -5.70 0.01
CA ARG A 252 -0.52 -5.20 0.79
C ARG A 252 -1.26 -6.29 1.54
N LEU A 253 -1.44 -7.49 0.97
CA LEU A 253 -2.01 -8.62 1.72
C LEU A 253 -1.17 -8.93 2.98
N LEU A 254 0.17 -8.85 2.85
CA LEU A 254 1.07 -9.02 3.98
C LEU A 254 0.94 -7.87 4.99
N ASN A 255 0.99 -6.62 4.53
CA ASN A 255 0.90 -5.43 5.38
C ASN A 255 -0.47 -5.26 6.06
N THR A 256 -1.53 -5.77 5.43
CA THR A 256 -2.89 -5.78 6.00
C THR A 256 -3.13 -6.95 6.94
N GLY A 257 -2.12 -7.77 7.24
CA GLY A 257 -2.22 -8.90 8.18
C GLY A 257 -3.10 -10.05 7.67
N ARG A 258 -3.42 -10.08 6.37
CA ARG A 258 -4.24 -11.13 5.75
C ARG A 258 -3.38 -12.32 5.32
N ILE A 259 -2.65 -12.85 6.29
CA ILE A 259 -1.62 -13.90 6.13
C ILE A 259 -2.17 -15.14 5.44
N LYS A 260 -3.40 -15.56 5.80
CA LYS A 260 -4.05 -16.73 5.20
C LYS A 260 -4.31 -16.54 3.71
N ALA A 261 -4.80 -15.37 3.31
CA ALA A 261 -5.04 -15.07 1.90
C ALA A 261 -3.73 -15.03 1.10
N ALA A 262 -2.68 -14.40 1.65
CA ALA A 262 -1.35 -14.41 1.04
C ALA A 262 -0.78 -15.83 0.87
N ALA A 263 -0.92 -16.69 1.90
CA ALA A 263 -0.53 -18.08 1.83
C ALA A 263 -1.34 -18.88 0.78
N ASP A 264 -2.63 -18.62 0.66
CA ASP A 264 -3.50 -19.25 -0.34
C ASP A 264 -3.14 -18.81 -1.77
N THR A 265 -2.84 -17.53 -1.99
CA THR A 265 -2.32 -17.00 -3.26
C THR A 265 -1.03 -17.71 -3.67
N VAL A 266 -0.08 -17.85 -2.75
CA VAL A 266 1.17 -18.58 -2.98
C VAL A 266 0.90 -20.04 -3.37
N ARG A 267 0.02 -20.74 -2.66
CA ARG A 267 -0.33 -22.14 -3.00
C ARG A 267 -0.92 -22.26 -4.39
N GLN A 268 -1.79 -21.33 -4.77
CA GLN A 268 -2.40 -21.30 -6.10
C GLN A 268 -1.38 -21.00 -7.21
N LEU A 269 -0.40 -20.12 -6.96
CA LEU A 269 0.70 -19.89 -7.90
C LEU A 269 1.58 -21.14 -8.07
N VAL A 270 1.90 -21.83 -6.97
CA VAL A 270 2.67 -23.08 -7.01
C VAL A 270 1.90 -24.19 -7.75
N SER A 271 0.58 -24.29 -7.56
CA SER A 271 -0.22 -25.31 -8.27
C SER A 271 -0.30 -25.06 -9.78
N ARG A 272 -0.18 -23.80 -10.23
CA ARG A 272 -0.15 -23.47 -11.67
C ARG A 272 1.09 -23.96 -12.38
N LEU A 273 2.18 -24.20 -11.65
CA LEU A 273 3.41 -24.77 -12.23
C LEU A 273 3.21 -26.22 -12.71
N SER A 274 2.14 -26.89 -12.28
CA SER A 274 1.73 -28.21 -12.77
C SER A 274 0.79 -28.15 -13.99
N ASN A 275 0.42 -26.95 -14.48
CA ASN A 275 -0.50 -26.83 -15.61
C ASN A 275 0.15 -27.39 -16.89
N PRO A 276 -0.56 -28.15 -17.75
CA PRO A 276 -0.05 -28.61 -19.05
C PRO A 276 0.39 -27.47 -19.98
N GLU A 277 -0.20 -26.28 -19.88
CA GLU A 277 0.11 -25.12 -20.71
C GLU A 277 1.38 -24.37 -20.27
N VAL A 278 2.34 -24.23 -21.18
CA VAL A 278 3.62 -23.56 -20.93
C VAL A 278 3.44 -22.09 -20.51
N VAL A 279 2.49 -21.39 -21.14
CA VAL A 279 2.24 -19.96 -20.89
C VAL A 279 1.78 -19.73 -19.46
N GLU A 280 0.85 -20.57 -18.97
CA GLU A 280 0.37 -20.47 -17.59
C GLU A 280 1.45 -20.80 -16.56
N ARG A 281 2.27 -21.82 -16.82
CA ARG A 281 3.40 -22.16 -15.95
C ARG A 281 4.40 -21.01 -15.86
N GLN A 282 4.75 -20.42 -17.00
CA GLN A 282 5.71 -19.31 -17.05
C GLN A 282 5.18 -18.06 -16.33
N LYS A 283 3.89 -17.72 -16.53
CA LYS A 283 3.24 -16.62 -15.79
C LYS A 283 3.21 -16.91 -14.29
N GLY A 284 2.88 -18.14 -13.90
CA GLY A 284 2.91 -18.59 -12.50
C GLY A 284 4.30 -18.46 -11.88
N LEU A 285 5.34 -18.87 -12.60
CA LEU A 285 6.73 -18.75 -12.18
C LEU A 285 7.16 -17.28 -12.01
N GLU A 286 6.83 -16.42 -12.97
CA GLU A 286 7.15 -15.00 -12.93
C GLU A 286 6.53 -14.30 -11.72
N LEU A 287 5.23 -14.48 -11.51
CA LEU A 287 4.52 -13.90 -10.37
C LEU A 287 5.00 -14.46 -9.03
N LEU A 288 5.27 -15.77 -8.95
CA LEU A 288 5.77 -16.40 -7.73
C LEU A 288 7.19 -15.95 -7.40
N THR A 289 8.05 -15.79 -8.40
CA THR A 289 9.42 -15.28 -8.20
C THR A 289 9.39 -13.84 -7.70
N ALA A 290 8.55 -12.99 -8.31
CA ALA A 290 8.37 -11.61 -7.88
C ALA A 290 7.87 -11.52 -6.42
N VAL A 291 6.96 -12.42 -6.02
CA VAL A 291 6.49 -12.53 -4.62
C VAL A 291 7.61 -12.96 -3.68
N ILE A 292 8.38 -13.98 -4.04
CA ILE A 292 9.50 -14.46 -3.22
C ILE A 292 10.55 -13.35 -3.03
N GLU A 293 10.81 -12.54 -4.05
CA GLU A 293 11.73 -11.39 -3.96
C GLU A 293 11.29 -10.35 -2.92
N GLN A 294 10.00 -10.29 -2.56
CA GLN A 294 9.50 -9.41 -1.50
C GLN A 294 9.64 -9.98 -0.08
N PHE A 295 10.06 -11.24 0.08
CA PHE A 295 10.19 -11.83 1.41
C PHE A 295 11.29 -11.13 2.21
N THR A 296 11.00 -10.82 3.46
CA THR A 296 11.92 -10.18 4.42
C THR A 296 11.94 -11.02 5.71
N PRO A 297 12.85 -10.75 6.65
CA PRO A 297 12.84 -11.42 7.96
C PRO A 297 11.54 -11.20 8.76
N ALA A 298 10.76 -10.17 8.40
CA ALA A 298 9.47 -9.87 9.00
C ALA A 298 8.29 -10.56 8.28
N THR A 299 8.54 -11.24 7.15
CA THR A 299 7.49 -11.97 6.44
C THR A 299 7.00 -13.12 7.33
N PRO A 300 5.67 -13.28 7.52
CA PRO A 300 5.12 -14.33 8.37
C PRO A 300 5.56 -15.72 7.92
N THR A 301 6.02 -16.54 8.87
CA THR A 301 6.51 -17.90 8.61
C THR A 301 5.46 -18.76 7.90
N GLU A 302 4.16 -18.52 8.11
CA GLU A 302 3.10 -19.27 7.41
C GLU A 302 3.12 -19.07 5.89
N VAL A 303 3.49 -17.87 5.41
CA VAL A 303 3.53 -17.55 3.97
C VAL A 303 4.74 -18.23 3.32
N THR A 304 5.90 -18.12 3.96
CA THR A 304 7.13 -18.80 3.51
C THR A 304 6.94 -20.33 3.54
N ALA A 305 6.32 -20.86 4.60
CA ALA A 305 5.99 -22.28 4.71
C ALA A 305 4.99 -22.74 3.65
N ALA A 306 4.06 -21.87 3.22
CA ALA A 306 3.11 -22.20 2.16
C ALA A 306 3.81 -22.51 0.83
N VAL A 307 4.87 -21.79 0.46
CA VAL A 307 5.69 -22.11 -0.73
C VAL A 307 6.28 -23.51 -0.58
N ARG A 308 7.00 -23.75 0.53
CA ARG A 308 7.70 -25.02 0.80
C ARG A 308 6.74 -26.21 0.78
N ILE A 309 5.65 -26.13 1.52
CA ILE A 309 4.65 -27.21 1.65
C ILE A 309 3.99 -27.48 0.30
N ALA A 310 3.63 -26.44 -0.45
CA ALA A 310 3.02 -26.62 -1.76
C ALA A 310 3.98 -27.28 -2.76
N VAL A 311 5.25 -26.87 -2.78
CA VAL A 311 6.28 -27.50 -3.64
C VAL A 311 6.46 -28.97 -3.24
N GLN A 312 6.63 -29.27 -1.96
CA GLN A 312 6.78 -30.64 -1.45
C GLN A 312 5.62 -31.53 -1.88
N GLN A 313 4.39 -31.05 -1.75
CA GLN A 313 3.18 -31.79 -2.14
C GLN A 313 3.15 -32.09 -3.64
N GLN A 314 3.54 -31.13 -4.49
CA GLN A 314 3.54 -31.34 -5.95
C GLN A 314 4.64 -32.29 -6.40
N LEU A 315 5.83 -32.20 -5.79
CA LEU A 315 6.94 -33.13 -6.06
C LEU A 315 6.60 -34.55 -5.61
N ALA A 316 6.03 -34.72 -4.41
CA ALA A 316 5.60 -36.02 -3.91
C ALA A 316 4.46 -36.65 -4.75
N ALA A 317 3.62 -35.82 -5.37
CA ALA A 317 2.57 -36.25 -6.29
C ALA A 317 3.09 -36.61 -7.70
N GLY A 318 4.36 -36.35 -8.00
CA GLY A 318 4.95 -36.59 -9.32
C GLY A 318 4.54 -35.57 -10.39
N ASN A 319 3.96 -34.43 -10.00
CA ASN A 319 3.56 -33.36 -10.92
C ASN A 319 4.72 -32.38 -11.21
N GLU A 320 5.96 -32.86 -11.21
CA GLU A 320 7.12 -31.98 -11.34
C GLU A 320 7.30 -31.43 -12.76
N THR A 321 7.73 -30.18 -12.83
CA THR A 321 8.07 -29.44 -14.04
C THR A 321 9.40 -28.69 -13.81
N PHE A 322 10.02 -28.15 -14.86
CA PHE A 322 11.32 -27.48 -14.75
C PHE A 322 11.24 -26.19 -13.92
N GLU A 323 10.07 -25.58 -13.87
CA GLU A 323 9.76 -24.33 -13.19
C GLU A 323 9.90 -24.48 -11.66
N TYR A 324 9.65 -25.68 -11.11
CA TYR A 324 9.87 -25.95 -9.67
C TYR A 324 11.32 -25.76 -9.25
N ALA A 325 12.29 -26.09 -10.10
CA ALA A 325 13.71 -25.91 -9.79
C ALA A 325 14.05 -24.42 -9.57
N GLU A 326 13.48 -23.55 -10.42
CA GLU A 326 13.69 -22.11 -10.33
C GLU A 326 13.03 -21.51 -9.08
N VAL A 327 11.84 -22.00 -8.70
CA VAL A 327 11.17 -21.59 -7.45
C VAL A 327 11.98 -22.00 -6.22
N ILE A 328 12.46 -23.24 -6.17
CA ILE A 328 13.29 -23.73 -5.07
C ILE A 328 14.56 -22.87 -4.96
N ARG A 329 15.23 -22.60 -6.09
CA ARG A 329 16.43 -21.75 -6.14
C ARG A 329 16.13 -20.32 -5.66
N ALA A 330 15.03 -19.71 -6.13
CA ALA A 330 14.65 -18.36 -5.76
C ALA A 330 14.36 -18.26 -4.26
N LEU A 331 13.58 -19.20 -3.71
CA LEU A 331 13.26 -19.25 -2.28
C LEU A 331 14.53 -19.45 -1.44
N PHE A 332 15.38 -20.40 -1.82
CA PHE A 332 16.64 -20.68 -1.13
C PHE A 332 17.53 -19.44 -1.08
N THR A 333 17.76 -18.82 -2.24
CA THR A 333 18.62 -17.65 -2.38
C THR A 333 18.10 -16.49 -1.55
N ARG A 334 16.78 -16.25 -1.57
CA ARG A 334 16.17 -15.17 -0.80
C ARG A 334 16.29 -15.37 0.69
N LEU A 335 15.97 -16.58 1.20
CA LEU A 335 16.07 -16.88 2.62
C LEU A 335 17.51 -16.77 3.12
N LEU A 336 18.48 -17.18 2.31
CA LEU A 336 19.90 -17.03 2.61
C LEU A 336 20.32 -15.55 2.68
N GLN A 337 19.94 -14.73 1.70
CA GLN A 337 20.23 -13.28 1.69
C GLN A 337 19.63 -12.54 2.89
N GLN A 338 18.44 -12.96 3.33
CA GLN A 338 17.75 -12.37 4.49
C GLN A 338 18.20 -12.95 5.84
N ASN A 339 19.16 -13.90 5.85
CA ASN A 339 19.60 -14.61 7.05
C ASN A 339 18.47 -15.34 7.81
N CYS A 340 17.44 -15.82 7.09
CA CYS A 340 16.32 -16.60 7.63
C CYS A 340 16.71 -18.09 7.76
N TRP A 341 17.67 -18.37 8.64
CA TRP A 341 18.24 -19.71 8.85
C TRP A 341 17.24 -20.79 9.29
N PRO A 342 16.22 -20.51 10.15
CA PRO A 342 15.23 -21.51 10.52
C PRO A 342 14.43 -22.02 9.31
N GLU A 343 13.89 -21.10 8.51
CA GLU A 343 13.09 -21.41 7.32
C GLU A 343 13.93 -22.08 6.23
N LEU A 344 15.18 -21.64 6.07
CA LEU A 344 16.13 -22.24 5.13
C LEU A 344 16.49 -23.69 5.52
N ALA A 345 16.69 -23.95 6.82
CA ALA A 345 16.94 -25.29 7.32
C ALA A 345 15.73 -26.21 7.09
N GLU A 346 14.49 -25.72 7.29
CA GLU A 346 13.30 -26.51 6.98
C GLU A 346 13.16 -26.79 5.48
N LEU A 347 13.44 -25.81 4.61
CA LEU A 347 13.47 -26.04 3.17
C LEU A 347 14.48 -27.14 2.82
N CYS A 348 15.68 -27.08 3.39
CA CYS A 348 16.72 -28.10 3.19
C CYS A 348 16.28 -29.50 3.64
N ARG A 349 15.62 -29.63 4.81
CA ARG A 349 15.09 -30.93 5.26
C ARG A 349 14.07 -31.49 4.30
N THR A 350 13.15 -30.66 3.81
CA THR A 350 12.18 -31.07 2.78
C THR A 350 12.86 -31.54 1.50
N LEU A 351 13.91 -30.85 1.03
CA LEU A 351 14.65 -31.27 -0.16
C LEU A 351 15.42 -32.59 0.06
N GLN A 352 15.91 -32.83 1.27
CA GLN A 352 16.59 -34.09 1.63
C GLN A 352 15.67 -35.31 1.56
N GLU A 353 14.35 -35.16 1.70
CA GLU A 353 13.39 -36.27 1.55
C GLU A 353 13.39 -36.86 0.13
N PHE A 354 13.79 -36.06 -0.87
CA PHE A 354 13.88 -36.48 -2.27
C PHE A 354 15.28 -36.99 -2.64
N ARG A 355 16.14 -37.20 -1.65
CA ARG A 355 17.51 -37.66 -1.80
C ARG A 355 17.68 -39.04 -1.22
N GLU A 356 18.31 -39.91 -2.00
CA GLU A 356 18.73 -41.24 -1.56
C GLU A 356 20.25 -41.35 -1.64
N GLN A 357 20.89 -41.92 -0.62
CA GLN A 357 22.30 -42.29 -0.67
C GLN A 357 22.40 -43.80 -0.81
N GLN A 358 22.89 -44.26 -1.95
CA GLN A 358 23.18 -45.67 -2.20
C GLN A 358 24.66 -45.83 -2.56
N GLY A 359 25.40 -46.57 -1.72
CA GLY A 359 26.81 -46.90 -2.00
C GLY A 359 27.77 -45.70 -2.05
N GLY A 360 27.46 -44.60 -1.36
CA GLY A 360 28.26 -43.37 -1.40
C GLY A 360 27.94 -42.45 -2.59
N VAL A 361 27.04 -42.85 -3.48
CA VAL A 361 26.52 -42.01 -4.57
C VAL A 361 25.19 -41.42 -4.14
N THR A 362 25.03 -40.11 -4.39
CA THR A 362 23.77 -39.41 -4.18
C THR A 362 22.89 -39.55 -5.41
N THR A 363 21.67 -40.05 -5.23
CA THR A 363 20.62 -40.09 -6.24
C THR A 363 19.41 -39.28 -5.80
N TYR A 364 18.69 -38.71 -6.76
CA TYR A 364 17.52 -37.86 -6.52
C TYR A 364 16.28 -38.50 -7.12
N SER A 365 15.19 -38.54 -6.35
CA SER A 365 13.87 -38.98 -6.84
C SER A 365 13.12 -37.89 -7.61
N SER A 366 13.58 -36.64 -7.54
CA SER A 366 13.05 -35.48 -8.28
C SER A 366 14.14 -34.78 -9.09
N LEU A 367 13.90 -34.56 -10.38
CA LEU A 367 14.82 -33.83 -11.25
C LEU A 367 14.87 -32.34 -10.88
N ALA A 368 13.72 -31.77 -10.47
CA ALA A 368 13.64 -30.37 -10.06
C ALA A 368 14.51 -30.09 -8.82
N VAL A 369 14.51 -30.99 -7.84
CA VAL A 369 15.34 -30.90 -6.63
C VAL A 369 16.82 -30.98 -6.99
N LYS A 370 17.21 -31.98 -7.81
CA LYS A 370 18.59 -32.13 -8.27
C LYS A 370 19.11 -30.83 -8.91
N LYS A 371 18.36 -30.31 -9.89
CA LYS A 371 18.74 -29.11 -10.64
C LYS A 371 18.83 -27.88 -9.73
N ALA A 372 17.88 -27.72 -8.79
CA ALA A 372 17.90 -26.61 -7.86
C ALA A 372 19.14 -26.66 -6.94
N LEU A 373 19.48 -27.84 -6.43
CA LEU A 373 20.66 -28.05 -5.57
C LEU A 373 21.97 -27.80 -6.31
N GLU A 374 22.10 -28.28 -7.55
CA GLU A 374 23.25 -27.96 -8.41
C GLU A 374 23.42 -26.44 -8.61
N GLN A 375 22.31 -25.70 -8.75
CA GLN A 375 22.34 -24.25 -8.95
C GLN A 375 22.69 -23.46 -7.68
N VAL A 376 22.33 -23.97 -6.48
CA VAL A 376 22.67 -23.33 -5.20
C VAL A 376 24.00 -23.79 -4.62
N ASN A 377 24.55 -24.91 -5.10
CA ASN A 377 25.89 -25.39 -4.75
C ASN A 377 26.97 -24.50 -5.40
N ARG A 378 27.12 -23.29 -4.87
CA ARG A 378 28.13 -22.32 -5.31
C ARG A 378 29.04 -21.93 -4.17
N THR A 379 30.33 -21.74 -4.48
CA THR A 379 31.38 -21.43 -3.50
C THR A 379 31.04 -20.20 -2.66
N ASP A 380 30.46 -19.15 -3.25
CA ASP A 380 30.08 -17.91 -2.56
C ASP A 380 28.99 -18.14 -1.49
N LEU A 381 28.01 -19.01 -1.77
CA LEU A 381 26.95 -19.32 -0.81
C LEU A 381 27.44 -20.25 0.31
N ILE A 382 28.32 -21.19 -0.02
CA ILE A 382 28.96 -22.08 0.94
C ILE A 382 29.84 -21.27 1.90
N GLU A 383 30.66 -20.35 1.40
CA GLU A 383 31.50 -19.48 2.23
C GLU A 383 30.67 -18.62 3.18
N LEU A 384 29.55 -18.06 2.70
CA LEU A 384 28.61 -17.30 3.54
C LEU A 384 28.04 -18.17 4.67
N ALA A 385 27.63 -19.40 4.36
CA ALA A 385 27.12 -20.33 5.37
C ALA A 385 28.20 -20.79 6.36
N ILE A 386 29.46 -20.96 5.92
CA ILE A 386 30.60 -21.28 6.81
C ILE A 386 30.91 -20.10 7.74
N ASP A 387 30.99 -18.88 7.22
CA ASP A 387 31.22 -17.68 8.04
C ASP A 387 30.13 -17.52 9.10
N LYS A 388 28.88 -17.79 8.72
CA LYS A 388 27.77 -17.82 9.68
C LYS A 388 27.93 -18.94 10.70
N LEU A 389 28.31 -20.15 10.30
CA LEU A 389 28.51 -21.29 11.20
C LEU A 389 29.53 -20.99 12.31
N VAL A 390 30.62 -20.31 11.95
CA VAL A 390 31.69 -19.91 12.89
C VAL A 390 31.17 -18.93 13.94
N LYS A 391 30.21 -18.06 13.58
CA LYS A 391 29.63 -17.03 14.44
C LYS A 391 28.38 -17.49 15.19
N ALA A 392 27.69 -18.52 14.69
CA ALA A 392 26.43 -19.02 15.21
C ALA A 392 26.59 -19.66 16.60
N LYS A 393 25.56 -19.52 17.45
CA LYS A 393 25.49 -20.13 18.78
C LYS A 393 24.15 -20.83 18.99
N GLY A 394 24.16 -21.95 19.72
CA GLY A 394 22.94 -22.67 20.10
C GLY A 394 22.23 -23.33 18.91
N GLU A 395 20.92 -23.11 18.77
CA GLU A 395 20.09 -23.75 17.74
C GLU A 395 20.47 -23.32 16.31
N GLU A 396 20.96 -22.10 16.14
CA GLU A 396 21.39 -21.57 14.84
C GLU A 396 22.54 -22.40 14.24
N THR A 397 23.44 -22.93 15.08
CA THR A 397 24.52 -23.83 14.65
C THR A 397 23.95 -25.12 14.03
N GLY A 398 22.86 -25.66 14.60
CA GLY A 398 22.17 -26.83 14.07
C GLY A 398 21.52 -26.55 12.72
N GLN A 399 20.87 -25.39 12.58
CA GLN A 399 20.22 -24.95 11.35
C GLN A 399 21.23 -24.77 10.22
N VAL A 400 22.32 -24.04 10.46
CA VAL A 400 23.38 -23.80 9.46
C VAL A 400 24.06 -25.11 9.03
N ARG A 401 24.24 -26.08 9.95
CA ARG A 401 24.76 -27.41 9.60
C ARG A 401 23.85 -28.17 8.65
N VAL A 402 22.54 -28.11 8.84
CA VAL A 402 21.57 -28.75 7.93
C VAL A 402 21.67 -28.13 6.53
N VAL A 403 21.79 -26.81 6.44
CA VAL A 403 21.95 -26.10 5.17
C VAL A 403 23.25 -26.53 4.48
N LEU A 404 24.39 -26.47 5.18
CA LEU A 404 25.70 -26.89 4.66
C LEU A 404 25.71 -28.36 4.25
N GLY A 405 25.10 -29.25 5.02
CA GLY A 405 24.99 -30.66 4.70
C GLY A 405 24.10 -30.96 3.48
N THR A 406 23.23 -30.02 3.10
CA THR A 406 22.39 -30.14 1.91
C THR A 406 23.15 -29.66 0.68
N ILE A 407 23.77 -28.47 0.75
CA ILE A 407 24.48 -27.88 -0.41
C ILE A 407 25.88 -28.49 -0.64
N GLY A 408 26.64 -28.73 0.43
CA GLY A 408 28.05 -29.17 0.36
C GLY A 408 28.23 -30.69 0.21
N SER A 409 27.13 -31.40 -0.01
CA SER A 409 27.11 -32.86 -0.18
C SER A 409 27.00 -33.30 -1.65
N GLU A 410 26.94 -32.31 -2.53
CA GLU A 410 27.13 -32.46 -3.97
C GLU A 410 28.62 -32.31 -4.24
N ASP A 411 29.23 -33.28 -4.94
CA ASP A 411 30.61 -33.13 -5.43
C ASP A 411 30.63 -31.93 -6.40
N VAL A 412 31.45 -30.92 -6.11
CA VAL A 412 31.71 -29.76 -6.97
C VAL A 412 32.70 -30.13 -8.08
#